data_AF-A0A9E3T926-F1
#
_entry.id   AF-A0A9E3T926-F1
#
_cell.length_a   1.000
_cell.length_b   1.000
_cell.length_c   1.000
_cell.angle_alpha   90.00
_cell.angle_beta   90.00
_cell.angle_gamma   90.00
#
_symmetry.space_group_name_H-M   'P 1'
#
loop_
_entity.id
_entity.type
_entity.pdbx_description
1 polymer ?
#
loop_
_entity_poly.entity_id
_entity_poly.type
_entity_poly.pdbx_seq_one_letter_code
_entity_poly.pdbx_strand_id
1 'polypeptide(L)' 'MNQIHNMANERHMLYRQAARQSLTAEQTRRLHELNGQLPLLWDRYRREYAARQRPQPIEMPRRIAA' A
#
# COMPACT_ATOMS: atom_id res chain seq x y z
N MET A 1 1.00 -3.34 -8.85
CA MET A 1 2.25 -2.91 -8.18
C MET A 1 2.65 -1.49 -8.57
N ASN A 2 2.50 -1.07 -9.83
CA ASN A 2 2.81 0.29 -10.30
C ASN A 2 2.10 1.44 -9.56
N GLN A 3 0.85 1.25 -9.12
CA GLN A 3 0.07 2.35 -8.53
C GLN A 3 0.64 2.88 -7.20
N ILE A 4 0.97 1.99 -6.24
CA ILE A 4 1.58 2.39 -4.96
C ILE A 4 2.91 3.10 -5.20
N HIS A 5 3.72 2.56 -6.12
CA HIS A 5 5.01 3.13 -6.47
C HIS A 5 4.88 4.52 -7.11
N ASN A 6 3.96 4.69 -8.06
CA ASN A 6 3.70 5.97 -8.71
C ASN A 6 3.22 7.02 -7.69
N MET A 7 2.29 6.66 -6.80
CA MET A 7 1.79 7.55 -5.75
C MET A 7 2.87 7.91 -4.72
N ALA A 8 3.74 6.96 -4.37
CA ALA A 8 4.87 7.21 -3.48
C ALA A 8 5.89 8.17 -4.11
N ASN A 9 6.19 7.99 -5.40
CA ASN A 9 7.06 8.89 -6.15
C ASN A 9 6.45 10.29 -6.27
N GLU A 10 5.15 10.39 -6.55
CA GLU A 10 4.44 11.67 -6.60
C GLU A 10 4.54 12.41 -5.26
N ARG A 11 4.26 11.72 -4.15
CA ARG A 11 4.42 12.26 -2.79
C ARG A 11 5.85 12.71 -2.51
N HIS A 12 6.84 11.91 -2.92
CA HIS A 12 8.25 12.26 -2.75
C HIS A 12 8.63 13.53 -3.54
N MET A 13 8.14 13.67 -4.77
CA MET A 13 8.36 14.88 -5.58
C MET A 13 7.72 16.11 -4.96
N LEU A 14 6.51 15.98 -4.39
CA LEU A 14 5.85 17.09 -3.69
C LEU A 14 6.64 17.52 -2.45
N TYR A 15 7.20 16.61 -1.65
CA TYR A 15 8.09 17.01 -0.54
C TYR A 15 9.37 17.69 -1.04
N ARG A 16 9.97 17.17 -2.11
CA ARG A 16 11.16 17.79 -2.70
C ARG A 16 10.87 19.19 -3.21
N GLN A 17 9.68 19.41 -3.78
CA GLN A 17 9.26 20.74 -4.21
C GLN A 17 9.00 21.65 -3.01
N ALA A 18 8.31 21.16 -1.97
CA ALA A 18 8.06 21.90 -0.73
C ALA A 18 9.35 22.37 -0.04
N ALA A 19 10.43 21.60 -0.14
CA ALA A 19 11.74 21.97 0.38
C ALA A 19 12.42 23.10 -0.42
N ARG A 20 12.03 23.32 -1.68
CA ARG A 20 12.60 24.37 -2.56
C ARG A 20 11.72 25.62 -2.61
N GLN A 21 10.42 25.45 -2.56
CA GLN A 21 9.42 26.52 -2.65
C GLN A 21 8.11 26.09 -1.99
N SER A 22 7.30 27.04 -1.56
CA SER A 22 5.96 26.77 -1.07
C SER A 22 5.13 26.02 -2.13
N LEU A 23 4.39 25.00 -1.70
CA LEU A 23 3.45 24.30 -2.56
C LEU A 23 2.26 25.20 -2.90
N THR A 24 1.71 25.04 -4.09
CA THR A 24 0.41 25.66 -4.41
C THR A 24 -0.69 25.00 -3.58
N ALA A 25 -1.86 25.65 -3.50
CA ALA A 25 -3.02 25.09 -2.82
C ALA A 25 -3.40 23.71 -3.39
N GLU A 26 -3.33 23.56 -4.71
CA GLU A 26 -3.63 22.29 -5.38
C GLU A 26 -2.59 21.21 -5.08
N GLN A 27 -1.31 21.55 -5.08
CA GLN A 27 -0.23 20.62 -4.71
C GLN A 27 -0.33 20.19 -3.24
N THR A 28 -0.72 21.11 -2.37
CA THR A 28 -0.96 20.84 -0.96
C THR A 28 -2.14 19.89 -0.80
N ARG A 29 -3.27 20.16 -1.46
CA ARG A 29 -4.44 19.27 -1.50
C ARG A 29 -4.04 17.87 -1.97
N ARG A 30 -3.28 17.80 -3.06
CA ARG A 30 -2.79 16.53 -3.60
C ARG A 30 -1.89 15.77 -2.63
N LEU A 31 -0.99 16.47 -1.94
CA LEU A 31 -0.15 15.87 -0.91
C LEU A 31 -0.98 15.28 0.24
N HIS A 32 -2.04 15.97 0.67
CA HIS A 32 -2.98 15.47 1.68
C HIS A 32 -3.71 14.21 1.21
N GLU A 33 -4.21 14.20 -0.04
CA GLU A 33 -4.85 13.01 -0.62
C GLU A 33 -3.89 11.80 -0.63
N LEU A 34 -2.65 12.01 -1.09
CA LEU A 34 -1.64 10.95 -1.14
C LEU A 34 -1.29 10.43 0.26
N ASN A 35 -1.22 11.32 1.27
CA ASN A 35 -0.97 10.95 2.66
C ASN A 35 -2.12 10.11 3.25
N GLY A 36 -3.36 10.31 2.81
CA GLY A 36 -4.51 9.51 3.22
C GLY A 36 -4.62 8.16 2.49
N GLN A 37 -4.33 8.14 1.18
CA GLN A 37 -4.55 6.96 0.34
C GLN A 37 -3.42 5.93 0.42
N LEU A 38 -2.16 6.37 0.49
CA LEU A 38 -1.01 5.46 0.48
C LEU A 38 -1.00 4.44 1.62
N PRO A 39 -1.31 4.81 2.89
CA PRO A 39 -1.36 3.84 3.98
C PRO A 39 -2.41 2.74 3.77
N LEU A 40 -3.59 3.12 3.24
CA LEU A 40 -4.68 2.17 2.97
C LEU A 40 -4.30 1.18 1.88
N LEU A 41 -3.67 1.66 0.80
CA LEU A 41 -3.19 0.79 -0.28
C LEU A 41 -2.09 -0.15 0.19
N TRP A 42 -1.18 0.33 1.04
CA TRP A 42 -0.15 -0.50 1.63
C TRP A 42 -0.72 -1.59 2.54
N ASP A 43 -1.69 -1.26 3.39
CA ASP A 43 -2.32 -2.25 4.27
C ASP A 43 -3.05 -3.31 3.45
N ARG A 44 -3.79 -2.91 2.41
CA ARG A 44 -4.44 -3.83 1.48
C ARG A 44 -3.42 -4.76 0.81
N TYR A 45 -2.36 -4.20 0.23
CA TYR A 45 -1.31 -4.99 -0.41
C TYR A 45 -0.68 -5.99 0.58
N ARG A 46 -0.39 -5.55 1.81
CA ARG A 46 0.17 -6.41 2.86
C ARG A 46 -0.76 -7.57 3.22
N ARG A 47 -2.07 -7.32 3.35
CA ARG A 47 -3.06 -8.37 3.61
C ARG A 47 -3.17 -9.37 2.46
N GLU A 48 -3.21 -8.88 1.22
CA GLU A 48 -3.25 -9.72 0.02
C GLU A 48 -1.99 -10.58 -0.10
N TYR A 49 -0.82 -10.00 0.20
CA TYR A 49 0.45 -10.72 0.21
C TYR A 49 0.48 -11.82 1.28
N ALA A 50 0.07 -11.50 2.51
CA ALA A 50 -0.02 -12.48 3.59
C ALA A 50 -1.04 -13.59 3.28
N ALA A 51 -2.16 -13.27 2.65
CA ALA A 51 -3.16 -14.25 2.24
C ALA A 51 -2.61 -15.23 1.19
N ARG A 52 -1.80 -14.76 0.24
CA ARG A 52 -1.12 -15.61 -0.76
C ARG A 52 -0.06 -16.52 -0.15
N GLN A 53 0.56 -16.10 0.95
CA GLN A 53 1.61 -16.87 1.62
C GLN A 53 1.08 -17.84 2.67
N ARG A 54 -0.22 -17.84 2.97
CA ARG A 54 -0.78 -18.85 3.86
C ARG A 54 -0.65 -20.21 3.17
N PRO A 55 0.16 -21.15 3.70
CA PRO A 55 0.10 -22.51 3.20
C PRO A 55 -1.34 -23.00 3.41
N GLN A 56 -1.92 -23.53 2.33
CA GLN A 56 -3.21 -24.21 2.42
C GLN A 56 -3.13 -25.19 3.59
N PRO A 57 -4.12 -25.24 4.49
CA PRO A 57 -4.14 -26.26 5.53
C PRO A 57 -4.07 -27.60 4.81
N ILE A 58 -2.97 -28.34 5.05
CA ILE A 58 -2.82 -29.70 4.56
C ILE A 58 -3.92 -30.46 5.30
N GLU A 59 -5.04 -30.73 4.64
CA GLU A 59 -6.09 -31.57 5.17
C GLU A 59 -5.47 -32.95 5.36
N MET A 60 -4.98 -33.23 6.58
CA MET A 60 -4.55 -34.56 6.96
C MET A 60 -5.79 -35.45 6.85
N PRO A 61 -5.80 -36.47 5.98
CA PRO A 61 -6.96 -37.33 5.85
C PRO A 61 -7.27 -37.92 7.22
N ARG A 62 -8.47 -37.65 7.73
CA ARG A 62 -9.00 -38.27 8.94
C ARG A 62 -8.84 -39.77 8.77
N ARG A 63 -7.88 -40.37 9.48
CA ARG A 63 -7.78 -41.82 9.58
C ARG A 63 -9.05 -42.26 10.29
N ILE A 64 -9.96 -42.83 9.53
CA ILE A 64 -11.13 -43.54 10.04
C ILE A 64 -10.56 -44.78 10.71
N ALA A 65 -10.51 -44.78 12.04
CA ALA A 65 -10.24 -45.99 12.80
C ALA A 65 -11.53 -46.82 12.79
N ALA A 66 -11.47 -48.00 12.19
CA ALA A 66 -12.45 -49.07 12.28
C ALA A 66 -11.79 -50.26 12.96
#